data_AF-A0A377M1W2-F1
#
_entry.id   AF-A0A377M1W2-F1
#
_cell.length_a   1.000
_cell.length_b   1.000
_cell.length_c   1.000
_cell.angle_alpha   90.00
_cell.angle_beta   90.00
_cell.angle_gamma   90.00
#
_symmetry.space_group_name_H-M   'P 1'
#
loop_
_entity.id
_entity.type
_entity.pdbx_description
1 polymer ?
#
loop_
_entity_poly.entity_id
_entity_poly.type
_entity_poly.pdbx_seq_one_letter_code
_entity_poly.pdbx_strand_id
1 'polypeptide(L)'
;MDKHRTDSVGPNDLRFTFLDDYLHVVDTALWLTNGQAQLKSGTLLTNDQGQMVYAEHHFALEHLQVTTSMHRRAGSQRESVQAVTDGALYDITDMREWARRERQRRGHATGAWLAKHPRAARL
;
A
#
# COMPACT_ATOMS: atom_id res chain seq x y z
N MET A 1 1.12 -18.44 -23.18
CA MET A 1 0.52 -17.15 -23.57
C MET A 1 1.01 -16.14 -22.55
N ASP A 2 1.99 -15.33 -22.94
CA ASP A 2 2.69 -14.42 -22.04
C ASP A 2 1.81 -13.20 -21.75
N LYS A 3 1.24 -13.15 -20.55
CA LYS A 3 0.48 -11.99 -20.05
C LYS A 3 1.51 -10.98 -19.52
N HIS A 4 2.26 -10.33 -20.39
CA HIS A 4 3.12 -9.21 -20.00
C HIS A 4 2.26 -8.03 -19.51
N ARG A 5 1.82 -8.10 -18.25
CA ARG A 5 1.06 -7.05 -17.53
C ARG A 5 1.94 -6.26 -16.56
N THR A 6 3.24 -6.57 -16.48
CA THR A 6 4.13 -6.07 -15.43
C THR A 6 4.44 -4.57 -15.54
N ASP A 7 4.17 -3.94 -16.70
CA ASP A 7 4.50 -2.54 -16.94
C ASP A 7 3.55 -1.81 -17.91
N SER A 8 2.24 -2.08 -17.86
CA SER A 8 1.28 -1.48 -18.79
C SER A 8 0.00 -0.98 -18.12
N VAL A 9 -0.42 0.22 -18.53
CA VAL A 9 -1.60 0.94 -18.02
C VAL A 9 -2.82 0.79 -18.93
N GLY A 10 -2.65 0.38 -20.19
CA GLY A 10 -3.71 0.25 -21.19
C GLY A 10 -4.16 -1.19 -21.47
N PRO A 11 -5.15 -1.40 -22.35
CA PRO A 11 -5.85 -0.40 -23.18
C PRO A 11 -7.07 0.25 -22.49
N ASN A 12 -7.50 -0.29 -21.35
CA ASN A 12 -8.77 0.08 -20.73
C ASN A 12 -8.70 1.44 -20.02
N ASP A 13 -9.85 2.12 -19.95
CA ASP A 13 -9.97 3.41 -19.29
C ASP A 13 -9.99 3.27 -17.75
N LEU A 14 -9.95 4.42 -17.07
CA LEU A 14 -10.01 4.48 -15.61
C LEU A 14 -11.18 3.68 -15.04
N ARG A 15 -12.40 3.86 -15.57
CA ARG A 15 -13.61 3.26 -14.98
C ARG A 15 -13.57 1.75 -15.07
N PHE A 16 -13.21 1.20 -16.23
CA PHE A 16 -13.10 -0.23 -16.41
C PHE A 16 -12.05 -0.81 -15.45
N THR A 17 -10.83 -0.27 -15.46
CA THR A 17 -9.75 -0.80 -14.62
C THR A 17 -10.03 -0.64 -13.13
N PHE A 18 -10.69 0.44 -12.73
CA PHE A 18 -11.05 0.67 -11.33
C PHE A 18 -12.06 -0.38 -10.83
N LEU A 19 -13.06 -0.72 -11.67
CA LEU A 19 -14.09 -1.70 -11.32
C LEU A 19 -13.65 -3.15 -11.50
N ASP A 20 -12.72 -3.44 -12.42
CA ASP A 20 -12.21 -4.78 -12.70
C ASP A 20 -11.06 -5.16 -11.77
N ASP A 21 -10.00 -4.34 -11.73
CA ASP A 21 -8.77 -4.69 -10.99
C ASP A 21 -8.79 -4.08 -9.57
N TYR A 22 -9.03 -2.77 -9.43
CA TYR A 22 -8.88 -2.09 -8.14
C TYR A 22 -9.99 -2.42 -7.14
N LEU A 23 -11.17 -2.79 -7.62
CA LEU A 23 -12.29 -3.22 -6.80
C LEU A 23 -11.89 -4.39 -5.88
N HIS A 24 -11.08 -5.33 -6.35
CA HIS A 24 -10.61 -6.46 -5.53
C HIS A 24 -9.74 -6.02 -4.34
N VAL A 25 -8.95 -4.94 -4.50
CA VAL A 25 -8.14 -4.38 -3.42
C VAL A 25 -9.04 -3.73 -2.37
N VAL A 26 -10.03 -2.95 -2.80
CA VAL A 26 -11.00 -2.31 -1.92
C VAL A 26 -11.87 -3.35 -1.20
N ASP A 27 -12.35 -4.36 -1.93
CA ASP A 27 -13.15 -5.45 -1.39
C ASP A 27 -12.40 -6.21 -0.29
N THR A 28 -11.14 -6.56 -0.52
CA THR A 28 -10.29 -7.23 0.49
C THR A 28 -10.12 -6.36 1.74
N ALA A 29 -9.87 -5.06 1.57
CA ALA A 29 -9.71 -4.13 2.69
C ALA A 29 -11.01 -3.94 3.50
N LEU A 30 -12.16 -3.83 2.82
CA LEU A 30 -13.45 -3.74 3.48
C LEU A 30 -13.81 -5.06 4.16
N TRP A 31 -13.53 -6.21 3.54
CA TRP A 31 -13.73 -7.52 4.15
C TRP A 31 -12.92 -7.68 5.46
N LEU A 32 -11.64 -7.28 5.47
CA LEU A 32 -10.79 -7.29 6.67
C LEU A 32 -11.30 -6.37 7.80
N THR A 33 -12.13 -5.37 7.46
CA THR A 33 -12.74 -4.45 8.43
C THR A 33 -14.22 -4.75 8.67
N ASN A 34 -14.68 -5.95 8.30
CA ASN A 34 -16.06 -6.39 8.42
C ASN A 34 -17.08 -5.42 7.77
N GLY A 35 -16.67 -4.74 6.70
CA GLY A 35 -17.47 -3.76 5.98
C GLY A 35 -17.73 -2.45 6.72
N GLN A 36 -17.08 -2.19 7.85
CA GLN A 36 -17.38 -1.04 8.71
C GLN A 36 -16.47 0.17 8.47
N ALA A 37 -15.35 -0.01 7.77
CA ALA A 37 -14.44 1.09 7.50
C ALA A 37 -15.05 2.12 6.54
N GLN A 38 -14.93 3.39 6.91
CA GLN A 38 -15.46 4.50 6.12
C GLN A 38 -14.37 5.12 5.27
N LEU A 39 -14.69 5.40 4.00
CA LEU A 39 -13.80 6.13 3.11
C LEU A 39 -13.55 7.56 3.66
N LYS A 40 -12.28 7.96 3.72
CA LYS A 40 -11.84 9.27 4.22
C LYS A 40 -11.25 10.14 3.12
N SER A 41 -10.44 9.56 2.25
CA SER A 41 -9.82 10.25 1.13
C SER A 41 -9.35 9.25 0.09
N GLY A 42 -8.97 9.75 -1.08
CA GLY A 42 -8.38 8.92 -2.12
C GLY A 42 -7.77 9.77 -3.23
N THR A 43 -6.92 9.12 -4.02
CA THR A 43 -6.24 9.68 -5.17
C THR A 43 -6.42 8.72 -6.34
N LEU A 44 -6.83 9.25 -7.49
CA LEU A 44 -6.82 8.57 -8.76
C LEU A 44 -5.92 9.35 -9.71
N LEU A 45 -4.97 8.65 -10.33
CA LEU A 45 -4.08 9.22 -11.32
C LEU A 45 -4.28 8.51 -12.66
N THR A 46 -4.54 9.31 -13.69
CA THR A 46 -4.61 8.84 -15.08
C THR A 46 -3.46 9.41 -15.90
N ASN A 47 -3.15 8.75 -17.02
CA ASN A 47 -2.34 9.36 -18.07
C ASN A 47 -3.19 10.24 -18.98
N ASP A 48 -2.56 10.86 -20.00
CA ASP A 48 -3.24 11.70 -21.00
C ASP A 48 -4.30 10.97 -21.82
N GLN A 49 -4.25 9.64 -21.85
CA GLN A 49 -5.22 8.77 -22.53
C GLN A 49 -6.39 8.35 -21.62
N GLY A 50 -6.47 8.85 -20.38
CA GLY A 50 -7.51 8.51 -19.42
C GLY A 50 -7.41 7.10 -18.83
N GLN A 51 -6.27 6.43 -18.98
CA GLN A 51 -6.00 5.10 -18.44
C GLN A 51 -5.47 5.23 -17.00
N MET A 52 -5.88 4.32 -16.12
CA MET A 52 -5.47 4.35 -14.71
C MET A 52 -3.98 4.02 -14.56
N VAL A 53 -3.22 4.93 -13.97
CA VAL A 53 -1.81 4.72 -13.61
C VAL A 53 -1.71 4.28 -12.15
N TYR A 54 -2.43 4.96 -11.28
CA TYR A 54 -2.37 4.74 -9.84
C TYR A 54 -3.73 5.03 -9.18
N ALA A 55 -4.05 4.24 -8.16
CA ALA A 55 -5.21 4.43 -7.32
C ALA A 55 -4.83 4.19 -5.86
N GLU A 56 -5.22 5.10 -4.97
CA GLU A 56 -5.05 4.98 -3.52
C GLU A 56 -6.30 5.47 -2.80
N HIS A 57 -6.74 4.76 -1.76
CA HIS A 57 -7.83 5.19 -0.89
C HIS A 57 -7.47 4.91 0.56
N HIS A 58 -7.93 5.80 1.43
CA HIS A 58 -7.77 5.69 2.88
C HIS A 58 -9.13 5.50 3.52
N PHE A 59 -9.25 4.45 4.32
CA PHE A 59 -10.42 4.14 5.11
C PHE A 59 -10.05 4.18 6.59
N ALA A 60 -11.03 4.47 7.43
CA ALA A 60 -10.86 4.42 8.88
C ALA A 60 -12.05 3.77 9.59
N LEU A 61 -11.74 3.04 10.66
CA LEU A 61 -12.69 2.44 11.59
C LEU A 61 -12.15 2.62 13.01
N GLU A 62 -12.77 3.47 13.82
CA GLU A 62 -12.27 3.81 15.16
C GLU A 62 -10.77 4.21 15.15
N HIS A 63 -9.92 3.37 15.74
CA HIS A 63 -8.46 3.56 15.79
C HIS A 63 -7.69 2.86 14.65
N LEU A 64 -8.37 2.09 13.81
CA LEU A 64 -7.79 1.41 12.66
C LEU A 64 -7.75 2.35 11.43
N GLN A 65 -6.59 2.39 10.79
CA GLN A 65 -6.40 3.05 9.49
C GLN A 65 -6.09 1.98 8.44
N VAL A 66 -6.73 2.07 7.29
CA VAL A 66 -6.54 1.15 6.16
C VAL A 66 -6.22 1.94 4.92
N THR A 67 -5.15 1.58 4.22
CA THR A 67 -4.77 2.17 2.94
C THR A 67 -4.81 1.09 1.88
N THR A 68 -5.54 1.32 0.80
CA THR A 68 -5.52 0.47 -0.40
C THR A 68 -4.75 1.19 -1.48
N SER A 69 -3.82 0.52 -2.16
CA SER A 69 -3.05 1.14 -3.24
C SER A 69 -2.81 0.17 -4.39
N MET A 70 -2.85 0.66 -5.62
CA MET A 70 -2.49 -0.09 -6.83
C MET A 70 -1.74 0.82 -7.78
N HIS A 71 -0.64 0.33 -8.32
CA HIS A 71 0.14 1.01 -9.35
C HIS A 71 0.31 0.11 -10.56
N ARG A 72 -0.22 0.54 -11.72
CA ARG A 72 -0.31 -0.27 -12.95
C ARG A 72 1.01 -0.39 -13.72
N ARG A 73 1.99 0.47 -13.39
CA ARG A 73 3.31 0.52 -14.04
C ARG A 73 4.45 0.58 -13.02
N ALA A 74 4.41 -0.32 -12.03
CA ALA A 74 5.33 -0.33 -10.89
C ALA A 74 6.65 -1.08 -11.19
N GLY A 75 6.79 -1.68 -12.37
CA GLY A 75 7.89 -2.59 -12.69
C GLY A 75 7.82 -3.94 -11.96
N SER A 76 6.70 -4.25 -11.30
CA SER A 76 6.46 -5.50 -10.56
C SER A 76 4.98 -5.84 -10.54
N GLN A 77 4.66 -7.13 -10.42
CA GLN A 77 3.30 -7.65 -10.24
C GLN A 77 3.11 -8.20 -8.82
N ARG A 78 3.53 -7.43 -7.82
CA ARG A 78 3.45 -7.84 -6.41
C ARG A 78 2.09 -7.50 -5.81
N GLU A 79 1.53 -8.45 -5.09
CA GLU A 79 0.40 -8.23 -4.20
C GLU A 79 0.88 -8.33 -2.75
N SER A 80 0.47 -7.42 -1.88
CA SER A 80 0.88 -7.47 -0.48
C SER A 80 -0.17 -6.90 0.45
N VAL A 81 -0.30 -7.52 1.63
CA VAL A 81 -1.11 -7.03 2.74
C VAL A 81 -0.20 -6.95 3.98
N GLN A 82 -0.16 -5.76 4.59
CA GLN A 82 0.57 -5.56 5.84
C GLN A 82 -0.41 -5.11 6.93
N ALA A 83 -0.33 -5.75 8.09
CA ALA A 83 -1.06 -5.34 9.28
C ALA A 83 -0.08 -5.03 10.41
N VAL A 84 -0.16 -3.81 10.92
CA VAL A 84 0.62 -3.36 12.08
C VAL A 84 -0.34 -3.31 13.27
N THR A 85 -0.08 -4.14 14.27
CA THR A 85 -0.89 -4.21 15.50
C THR A 85 -0.03 -3.83 16.70
N ASP A 86 -0.65 -3.72 17.87
CA ASP A 86 0.13 -3.73 19.10
C ASP A 86 0.86 -5.08 19.23
N GLY A 87 2.18 -5.03 19.40
CA GLY A 87 3.04 -6.20 19.62
C GLY A 87 3.49 -6.99 18.39
N ALA A 88 2.90 -6.79 17.20
CA ALA A 88 3.23 -7.58 16.01
C ALA A 88 3.06 -6.82 14.68
N LEU A 89 3.83 -7.24 13.68
CA LEU A 89 3.67 -6.88 12.29
C LEU A 89 3.47 -8.16 11.48
N TYR A 90 2.39 -8.20 10.71
CA TYR A 90 2.05 -9.26 9.78
C TYR A 90 2.29 -8.76 8.36
N ASP A 91 2.91 -9.61 7.56
CA ASP A 91 3.20 -9.33 6.16
C ASP A 91 2.80 -10.55 5.34
N ILE A 92 1.92 -10.35 4.36
CA ILE A 92 1.48 -11.38 3.42
C ILE A 92 1.88 -10.88 2.04
N THR A 93 2.63 -11.70 1.29
CA THR A 93 3.06 -11.39 -0.07
C THR A 93 2.54 -12.45 -1.04
N ASP A 94 1.97 -11.99 -2.16
CA ASP A 94 1.43 -12.77 -3.28
C ASP A 94 0.45 -13.88 -2.83
N MET A 95 -0.26 -13.63 -1.72
CA MET A 95 -1.16 -14.57 -1.03
C MET A 95 -0.55 -15.96 -0.78
N ARG A 96 0.78 -16.03 -0.71
CA ARG A 96 1.55 -17.27 -0.67
C ARG A 96 2.51 -17.28 0.51
N GLU A 97 3.22 -16.18 0.69
CA GLU A 97 4.19 -16.04 1.76
C GLU A 97 3.55 -15.25 2.89
N TRP A 98 3.76 -15.71 4.12
CA TRP A 98 3.35 -14.98 5.31
C TRP A 98 4.52 -14.89 6.29
N ALA A 99 4.68 -13.73 6.90
CA ALA A 99 5.67 -13.48 7.94
C ALA A 99 5.02 -12.75 9.12
N ARG A 100 5.41 -13.15 10.33
CA ARG A 100 5.06 -12.45 11.57
C ARG A 100 6.34 -12.00 12.24
N ARG A 101 6.42 -10.70 12.52
CA ARG A 101 7.52 -10.10 13.28
C ARG A 101 6.94 -9.62 14.59
N GLU A 102 7.40 -10.19 15.69
CA GLU A 102 6.98 -9.76 17.03
C GLU A 102 7.91 -8.67 17.55
N ARG A 103 7.41 -7.91 18.52
CA ARG A 103 8.21 -6.91 19.23
C ARG A 103 9.47 -7.59 19.79
N GLN A 104 10.64 -7.28 19.22
CA GLN A 104 11.89 -7.59 19.90
C GLN A 104 11.84 -6.90 21.26
N ARG A 105 11.85 -7.70 22.33
CA ARG A 105 12.11 -7.20 23.68
C ARG A 105 13.45 -6.48 23.60
N ARG A 106 13.43 -5.15 23.56
CA ARG A 106 14.63 -4.33 23.73
C ARG A 106 15.15 -4.64 25.14
N GLY A 107 16.06 -5.61 25.25
CA GLY A 107 17.16 -5.46 26.22
C GLY A 107 17.77 -4.09 25.93
N HIS A 108 17.97 -3.29 26.98
CA HIS A 108 18.44 -1.91 26.90
C HIS A 108 19.47 -1.71 25.78
N ALA A 109 19.05 -1.10 24.69
CA ALA A 109 19.93 -0.52 23.70
C ALA A 109 19.80 0.98 23.86
N THR A 110 20.72 1.54 24.65
CA THR A 110 20.98 2.97 24.79
C THR A 110 21.04 3.61 23.41
N GLY A 111 20.30 4.72 23.25
CA GLY A 111 20.17 5.41 21.98
C GLY A 111 21.50 5.87 21.40
N ALA A 112 21.65 5.69 20.09
CA ALA A 112 22.65 6.36 19.28
C ALA A 112 22.15 6.46 17.84
N TRP A 113 21.19 7.35 17.60
CA TRP A 113 20.97 7.97 16.28
C TRP A 113 20.72 9.45 16.50
N LEU A 114 21.80 10.17 16.77
CA LEU A 114 21.87 11.63 16.67
C LEU A 114 23.23 11.99 16.06
N ALA A 115 23.16 12.93 15.12
CA ALA A 115 24.23 13.53 14.31
C ALA A 115 24.56 12.74 13.02
N LYS A 116 24.60 13.36 11.83
CA LYS A 116 25.17 14.69 11.54
C LYS A 116 24.48 15.35 10.33
N HIS A 117 23.89 16.53 10.53
CA HIS A 117 23.79 17.53 9.46
C HIS A 117 25.06 18.41 9.50
N PRO A 118 25.75 18.68 8.38
CA PRO A 118 26.79 19.69 8.35
C PRO A 118 26.15 21.09 8.26
N ARG A 119 26.46 21.97 9.23
CA ARG A 119 26.19 23.41 9.10
C ARG A 119 27.19 23.99 8.10
N ALA A 120 26.68 24.56 7.01
CA ALA A 120 27.44 25.45 6.15
C ALA A 120 27.87 26.68 6.95
N ALA A 121 29.18 26.92 7.02
CA ALA A 121 29.73 28.17 7.50
C ALA A 121 29.60 29.22 6.39
N ARG A 122 28.88 30.30 6.67
CA ARG A 122 29.10 31.59 6.02
C ARG A 122 30.36 32.20 6.62
N LEU A 123 31.34 32.51 5.78
CA LEU A 123 32.08 33.77 5.73
C LEU A 123 32.61 33.92 4.30
#